data_AF-A0A9E0WY07-F1
#
_entry.id   AF-A0A9E0WY07-F1
#
_cell.length_a   1.000
_cell.length_b   1.000
_cell.length_c   1.000
_cell.angle_alpha   90.00
_cell.angle_beta   90.00
_cell.angle_gamma   90.00
#
_symmetry.space_group_name_H-M   'P 1'
#
loop_
_entity.id
_entity.type
_entity.pdbx_description
1 polymer ?
#
loop_
_entity_poly.entity_id
_entity_poly.type
_entity_poly.pdbx_seq_one_letter_code
_entity_poly.pdbx_strand_id
1 'polypeptide(L)'
;SLDLSSLQAVGGVTTDSGYTNLVLDGSTATVGPLQSANRLGVTLTNGAAMTIGGFAGDAALTNSGFVVSGGSKLDASRLVGSLNESGLNASTFLNASGAGSLINLSGLRTLDVGSNGPNGNAIQASSGAKIDLSGVTSLQPPVNSAAISINASGGSIDLSSLQTINGIPVGQSVRGSAGAGNALLTGGPGQVAFNVSGAGSLLLHGMAVGSGVHFNLTDTGSTLTLNGGLTLLAGSTLSAGSGTQVDVDGSYSFQQTVESQVATDLATLAMTNAGGHVVEVGGKDNGRPTGTGTVTSNFAWGQLDVGQAGTANTVELADLVDNGNRTSTSAEALYLNGGSGVSGLHILGGSTLVLDRVDLYSMENGQWTYINGLFGAGVTRIAYDQGYIALVPEPGSLALLLSGLGLVGIRLRRAKVRE
;
A
#
# COMPACT_ATOMS: atom_id res chain seq x y z
N SER A 1 26.61 27.76 10.75
CA SER A 1 26.40 27.37 9.35
C SER A 1 27.73 26.95 8.78
N LEU A 2 27.82 25.73 8.24
CA LEU A 2 29.00 25.23 7.52
C LEU A 2 28.62 25.09 6.04
N ASP A 3 29.24 25.87 5.17
CA ASP A 3 29.00 25.79 3.73
C ASP A 3 30.17 25.07 3.05
N LEU A 4 29.91 23.85 2.56
CA LEU A 4 30.85 23.04 1.78
C LEU A 4 30.51 23.08 0.28
N SER A 5 29.64 24.00 -0.15
CA SER A 5 29.26 24.12 -1.57
C SER A 5 30.43 24.54 -2.46
N SER A 6 31.40 25.30 -1.94
CA SER A 6 32.59 25.73 -2.69
C SER A 6 33.68 24.66 -2.83
N LEU A 7 33.55 23.52 -2.13
CA LEU A 7 34.43 22.35 -2.30
C LEU A 7 34.17 21.59 -3.62
N GLN A 8 33.44 22.22 -4.55
CA GLN A 8 33.22 21.76 -5.92
C GLN A 8 34.43 21.96 -6.85
N ALA A 9 35.34 22.90 -6.52
CA ALA A 9 36.44 23.30 -7.39
C ALA A 9 37.66 22.36 -7.38
N VAL A 10 37.68 21.37 -6.49
CA VAL A 10 38.58 20.21 -6.55
C VAL A 10 37.67 19.07 -6.99
N GLY A 11 37.83 18.56 -8.22
CA GLY A 11 36.89 17.59 -8.78
C GLY A 11 36.52 16.48 -7.80
N GLY A 12 35.23 16.43 -7.44
CA GLY A 12 34.60 15.33 -6.72
C GLY A 12 35.01 15.18 -5.26
N VAL A 13 34.08 15.46 -4.35
CA VAL A 13 34.12 14.77 -3.06
C VAL A 13 33.60 13.35 -3.33
N THR A 14 34.54 12.43 -3.52
CA THR A 14 34.28 11.00 -3.55
C THR A 14 34.40 10.47 -2.13
N THR A 15 33.28 10.16 -1.48
CA THR A 15 33.28 9.48 -0.17
C THR A 15 33.25 7.96 -0.44
N ASP A 16 34.38 7.38 -0.85
CA ASP A 16 34.42 5.97 -1.32
C ASP A 16 35.41 5.07 -0.57
N SER A 17 36.25 5.60 0.32
CA SER A 17 37.27 4.78 1.00
C SER A 17 37.14 4.67 2.53
N GLY A 18 36.10 5.25 3.13
CA GLY A 18 35.83 5.13 4.56
C GLY A 18 34.41 5.55 4.94
N TYR A 19 33.88 5.00 6.03
CA TYR A 19 32.61 5.43 6.62
C TYR A 19 32.66 6.95 6.87
N THR A 20 31.93 7.73 6.08
CA THR A 20 31.85 9.18 6.26
C THR A 20 30.62 9.47 7.08
N ASN A 21 30.78 9.97 8.30
CA ASN A 21 29.64 10.30 9.16
C ASN A 21 29.55 11.82 9.34
N LEU A 22 28.42 12.39 8.97
CA LEU A 22 28.10 13.81 9.15
C LEU A 22 27.07 13.94 10.28
N VAL A 23 27.46 14.58 11.37
CA VAL A 23 26.59 14.80 12.52
C VAL A 23 26.38 16.30 12.70
N LEU A 24 25.12 16.73 12.66
CA LEU A 24 24.73 18.12 12.91
C LEU A 24 23.74 18.18 14.05
N ASP A 25 24.00 19.13 14.94
CA ASP A 25 23.15 19.43 16.09
C ASP A 25 22.79 20.91 16.05
N GLY A 26 21.50 21.24 15.94
CA GLY A 26 20.99 22.63 15.91
C GLY A 26 21.62 23.54 14.85
N SER A 27 22.18 22.97 13.78
CA SER A 27 23.01 23.68 12.81
C SER A 27 22.63 23.36 11.37
N THR A 28 22.98 24.27 10.48
CA THR A 28 22.73 24.14 9.05
C THR A 28 24.01 23.82 8.28
N ALA A 29 23.92 22.91 7.31
CA ALA A 29 24.99 22.66 6.36
C ALA A 29 24.47 22.49 4.92
N THR A 30 25.33 22.84 3.97
CA THR A 30 25.11 22.52 2.56
C THR A 30 26.33 21.77 2.05
N VAL A 31 26.09 20.58 1.52
CA VAL A 31 27.10 19.78 0.82
C VAL A 31 26.88 20.00 -0.67
N GLY A 32 27.95 20.28 -1.42
CA GLY A 32 27.88 20.36 -2.88
C GLY A 32 27.41 19.03 -3.52
N PRO A 33 27.25 18.99 -4.85
CA PRO A 33 26.92 17.74 -5.52
C PRO A 33 28.01 16.69 -5.27
N LEU A 34 27.59 15.46 -4.96
CA LEU A 34 28.48 14.32 -4.71
C LEU A 34 28.71 13.54 -6.03
N GLN A 35 29.93 13.07 -6.28
CA GLN A 35 30.19 12.22 -7.47
C GLN A 35 29.84 10.75 -7.23
N SER A 36 29.96 10.29 -5.99
CA SER A 36 29.46 9.02 -5.49
C SER A 36 29.46 9.11 -3.96
N ALA A 37 28.59 8.35 -3.30
CA ALA A 37 28.72 8.16 -1.86
C ALA A 37 28.54 6.70 -1.50
N ASN A 38 29.54 6.16 -0.82
CA ASN A 38 29.53 4.82 -0.26
C ASN A 38 29.74 4.95 1.24
N ARG A 39 28.91 4.30 2.05
CA ARG A 39 29.00 4.35 3.52
C ARG A 39 28.88 5.77 4.08
N LEU A 40 27.95 6.56 3.53
CA LEU A 40 27.60 7.88 4.05
C LEU A 40 26.57 7.74 5.18
N GLY A 41 26.97 8.13 6.38
CA GLY A 41 26.08 8.34 7.53
C GLY A 41 25.73 9.82 7.68
N VAL A 42 24.46 10.15 7.82
CA VAL A 42 24.02 11.49 8.25
C VAL A 42 23.16 11.36 9.49
N THR A 43 23.49 12.12 10.53
CA THR A 43 22.69 12.24 11.76
C THR A 43 22.37 13.72 12.01
N LEU A 44 21.10 14.08 12.03
CA LEU A 44 20.63 15.46 12.27
C LEU A 44 19.74 15.51 13.52
N THR A 45 20.06 16.38 14.48
CA THR A 45 19.31 16.54 15.73
C THR A 45 19.01 18.00 16.08
N ASN A 46 18.02 18.20 16.95
CA ASN A 46 17.64 19.49 17.55
C ASN A 46 17.43 20.63 16.53
N GLY A 47 16.67 20.37 15.47
CA GLY A 47 16.36 21.35 14.43
C GLY A 47 17.48 21.60 13.42
N ALA A 48 18.48 20.71 13.36
CA ALA A 48 19.53 20.79 12.34
C ALA A 48 18.95 20.66 10.92
N ALA A 49 19.62 21.25 9.93
CA ALA A 49 19.24 21.13 8.53
C ALA A 49 20.45 20.84 7.64
N MET A 50 20.31 19.90 6.71
CA MET A 50 21.32 19.61 5.71
C MET A 50 20.69 19.58 4.33
N THR A 51 21.32 20.24 3.37
CA THR A 51 21.01 20.08 1.95
C THR A 51 22.18 19.40 1.25
N ILE A 52 21.91 18.35 0.48
CA ILE A 52 22.87 17.72 -0.42
C ILE A 52 22.54 18.20 -1.83
N GLY A 53 23.48 18.93 -2.44
CA GLY A 53 23.30 19.67 -3.70
C GLY A 53 23.03 18.81 -4.95
N GLY A 54 22.97 17.49 -4.79
CA GLY A 54 22.66 16.50 -5.82
C GLY A 54 23.80 15.52 -6.01
N PHE A 55 23.72 14.73 -7.07
CA PHE A 55 24.76 13.79 -7.47
C PHE A 55 25.16 14.07 -8.93
N ALA A 56 26.45 14.01 -9.23
CA ALA A 56 26.93 14.17 -10.61
C ALA A 56 26.83 12.83 -11.35
N GLY A 57 26.00 12.74 -12.39
CA GLY A 57 25.80 11.53 -13.19
C GLY A 57 24.84 10.51 -12.56
N ASP A 58 24.99 9.22 -12.91
CA ASP A 58 24.19 8.09 -12.39
C ASP A 58 24.62 7.62 -10.99
N ALA A 59 25.17 8.53 -10.20
CA ALA A 59 25.85 8.15 -8.97
C ALA A 59 24.87 7.63 -7.92
N ALA A 60 25.07 6.37 -7.53
CA ALA A 60 24.30 5.69 -6.51
C ALA A 60 24.78 6.10 -5.11
N LEU A 61 23.82 6.27 -4.19
CA LEU A 61 24.11 6.10 -2.78
C LEU A 61 24.28 4.60 -2.54
N THR A 62 25.39 4.20 -1.97
CA THR A 62 25.61 2.81 -1.59
C THR A 62 25.88 2.72 -0.10
N ASN A 63 25.30 1.71 0.53
CA ASN A 63 25.54 1.38 1.92
C ASN A 63 25.37 2.57 2.88
N SER A 64 24.37 3.42 2.65
CA SER A 64 24.27 4.74 3.28
C SER A 64 23.05 4.84 4.20
N GLY A 65 23.20 5.59 5.30
CA GLY A 65 22.19 5.68 6.35
C GLY A 65 21.91 7.10 6.79
N PHE A 66 20.63 7.44 6.94
CA PHE A 66 20.16 8.76 7.35
C PHE A 66 19.28 8.65 8.59
N VAL A 67 19.66 9.39 9.64
CA VAL A 67 18.93 9.51 10.90
C VAL A 67 18.61 10.97 11.15
N VAL A 68 17.33 11.32 11.23
CA VAL A 68 16.86 12.70 11.39
C VAL A 68 15.86 12.76 12.53
N SER A 69 16.10 13.61 13.53
CA SER A 69 15.20 13.76 14.68
C SER A 69 15.11 15.17 15.24
N GLY A 70 14.13 15.39 16.13
CA GLY A 70 13.99 16.65 16.86
C GLY A 70 13.67 17.86 15.97
N GLY A 71 12.84 17.68 14.94
CA GLY A 71 12.47 18.75 14.00
C GLY A 71 13.50 19.04 12.91
N SER A 72 14.50 18.17 12.76
CA SER A 72 15.61 18.34 11.80
C SER A 72 15.22 17.98 10.37
N LYS A 73 15.97 18.46 9.37
CA LYS A 73 15.62 18.25 7.95
C LYS A 73 16.84 17.87 7.11
N LEU A 74 16.77 16.72 6.44
CA LEU A 74 17.67 16.34 5.36
C LEU A 74 16.94 16.57 4.03
N ASP A 75 17.48 17.44 3.19
CA ASP A 75 17.07 17.61 1.80
C ASP A 75 18.11 17.03 0.86
N ALA A 76 17.81 15.85 0.32
CA ALA A 76 18.56 15.18 -0.73
C ALA A 76 17.67 14.94 -1.97
N SER A 77 16.67 15.81 -2.19
CA SER A 77 15.74 15.75 -3.34
C SER A 77 16.43 15.85 -4.71
N ARG A 78 17.68 16.32 -4.73
CA ARG A 78 18.50 16.44 -5.94
C ARG A 78 19.31 15.17 -6.25
N LEU A 79 19.26 14.14 -5.40
CA LEU A 79 19.81 12.83 -5.70
C LEU A 79 18.92 12.16 -6.74
N VAL A 80 19.46 11.92 -7.93
CA VAL A 80 18.79 11.19 -9.00
C VAL A 80 19.55 9.88 -9.18
N GLY A 81 18.91 8.73 -8.94
CA GLY A 81 19.57 7.44 -9.08
C GLY A 81 19.00 6.36 -8.19
N SER A 82 19.90 5.50 -7.70
CA SER A 82 19.57 4.39 -6.81
C SER A 82 20.19 4.56 -5.42
N LEU A 83 19.52 3.99 -4.43
CA LEU A 83 20.04 3.71 -3.09
C LEU A 83 20.24 2.20 -3.04
N ASN A 84 21.48 1.73 -2.95
CA ASN A 84 21.83 0.31 -2.93
C ASN A 84 22.49 -0.09 -1.60
N GLU A 85 21.85 -0.97 -0.86
CA GLU A 85 22.26 -1.35 0.50
C GLU A 85 22.90 -2.74 0.60
N SER A 86 23.39 -3.31 -0.51
CA SER A 86 23.90 -4.69 -0.61
C SER A 86 25.08 -5.09 0.30
N GLY A 87 25.69 -4.15 1.02
CA GLY A 87 26.83 -4.36 1.90
C GLY A 87 26.68 -3.81 3.32
N LEU A 88 25.49 -3.35 3.75
CA LEU A 88 25.25 -2.95 5.13
C LEU A 88 24.79 -4.11 6.02
N ASN A 89 25.37 -4.18 7.22
CA ASN A 89 24.85 -4.98 8.34
C ASN A 89 23.89 -4.15 9.23
N ALA A 90 23.28 -3.09 8.69
CA ALA A 90 22.42 -2.18 9.45
C ALA A 90 20.96 -2.65 9.45
N SER A 91 20.30 -2.60 10.62
CA SER A 91 18.88 -2.93 10.76
C SER A 91 17.94 -1.81 10.31
N THR A 92 18.40 -0.55 10.23
CA THR A 92 17.58 0.58 9.79
C THR A 92 18.48 1.60 9.13
N PHE A 93 18.23 1.93 7.86
CA PHE A 93 19.07 2.84 7.08
C PHE A 93 18.39 4.18 6.80
N LEU A 94 17.05 4.27 6.83
CA LEU A 94 16.34 5.55 6.85
C LEU A 94 15.49 5.65 8.12
N ASN A 95 15.77 6.64 8.97
CA ASN A 95 15.06 6.82 10.23
C ASN A 95 14.75 8.31 10.47
N ALA A 96 13.49 8.69 10.35
CA ALA A 96 13.00 10.01 10.72
C ALA A 96 12.07 9.91 11.95
N SER A 97 12.35 10.67 13.01
CA SER A 97 11.53 10.64 14.23
C SER A 97 11.24 12.03 14.83
N GLY A 98 10.05 12.19 15.39
CA GLY A 98 9.61 13.42 16.03
C GLY A 98 9.02 14.45 15.05
N ALA A 99 8.08 15.25 15.56
CA ALA A 99 7.33 16.20 14.75
C ALA A 99 8.24 17.21 14.05
N GLY A 100 7.95 17.47 12.78
CA GLY A 100 8.73 18.40 11.94
C GLY A 100 10.01 17.83 11.35
N SER A 101 10.42 16.62 11.76
CA SER A 101 11.57 15.92 11.17
C SER A 101 11.27 15.46 9.73
N LEU A 102 12.23 15.62 8.81
CA LEU A 102 12.06 15.26 7.40
C LEU A 102 13.33 14.64 6.80
N ILE A 103 13.17 13.49 6.14
CA ILE A 103 14.12 13.00 5.12
C ILE A 103 13.45 13.17 3.76
N ASN A 104 13.97 14.08 2.93
CA ASN A 104 13.49 14.28 1.56
C ASN A 104 14.43 13.60 0.56
N LEU A 105 13.95 12.52 -0.04
CA LEU A 105 14.60 11.73 -1.09
C LEU A 105 13.70 11.65 -2.34
N SER A 106 12.83 12.64 -2.58
CA SER A 106 11.91 12.69 -3.73
C SER A 106 12.59 12.60 -5.11
N GLY A 107 13.89 12.87 -5.21
CA GLY A 107 14.68 12.67 -6.42
C GLY A 107 15.05 11.20 -6.71
N LEU A 108 15.02 10.34 -5.68
CA LEU A 108 15.40 8.94 -5.79
C LEU A 108 14.47 8.21 -6.76
N ARG A 109 14.98 7.24 -7.53
CA ARG A 109 14.19 6.45 -8.51
C ARG A 109 14.14 4.98 -8.16
N THR A 110 15.25 4.42 -7.69
CA THR A 110 15.33 3.01 -7.34
C THR A 110 15.77 2.85 -5.89
N LEU A 111 15.04 2.04 -5.15
CA LEU A 111 15.45 1.54 -3.84
C LEU A 111 15.88 0.08 -4.00
N ASP A 112 17.16 -0.21 -3.80
CA ASP A 112 17.73 -1.55 -3.88
C ASP A 112 18.31 -1.95 -2.52
N VAL A 113 17.68 -2.94 -1.90
CA VAL A 113 18.02 -3.34 -0.53
C VAL A 113 19.10 -4.43 -0.51
N GLY A 114 19.46 -4.98 -1.68
CA GLY A 114 20.55 -5.93 -1.84
C GLY A 114 20.41 -7.26 -1.07
N SER A 115 21.49 -8.02 -0.91
CA SER A 115 21.47 -9.40 -0.38
C SER A 115 21.74 -9.50 1.13
N ASN A 116 21.15 -8.63 1.94
CA ASN A 116 21.48 -8.55 3.36
C ASN A 116 20.87 -9.70 4.18
N GLY A 117 21.59 -10.10 5.23
CA GLY A 117 21.24 -11.18 6.15
C GLY A 117 19.99 -10.92 7.01
N PRO A 118 19.67 -11.81 7.97
CA PRO A 118 18.35 -11.93 8.62
C PRO A 118 17.92 -10.76 9.52
N ASN A 119 18.75 -9.73 9.70
CA ASN A 119 18.39 -8.54 10.48
C ASN A 119 17.72 -7.55 9.53
N GLY A 120 16.38 -7.59 9.49
CA GLY A 120 15.56 -6.89 8.50
C GLY A 120 15.96 -5.42 8.30
N ASN A 121 16.17 -5.05 7.04
CA ASN A 121 16.40 -3.65 6.67
C ASN A 121 15.11 -2.88 6.94
N ALA A 122 15.19 -1.73 7.61
CA ALA A 122 14.02 -0.91 7.87
C ALA A 122 14.16 0.53 7.35
N ILE A 123 13.04 1.04 6.84
CA ILE A 123 12.75 2.46 6.64
C ILE A 123 11.71 2.83 7.68
N GLN A 124 11.95 3.87 8.48
CA GLN A 124 11.10 4.21 9.62
C GLN A 124 10.80 5.71 9.65
N ALA A 125 9.53 6.08 9.55
CA ALA A 125 9.02 7.39 9.94
C ALA A 125 8.21 7.23 11.23
N SER A 126 8.48 8.05 12.26
CA SER A 126 7.73 7.97 13.52
C SER A 126 7.42 9.31 14.18
N SER A 127 6.40 9.31 15.04
CA SER A 127 6.05 10.44 15.92
C SER A 127 5.92 11.80 15.20
N GLY A 128 5.21 11.83 14.07
CA GLY A 128 4.96 13.01 13.25
C GLY A 128 6.05 13.36 12.24
N ALA A 129 7.09 12.52 12.13
CA ALA A 129 8.15 12.69 11.12
C ALA A 129 7.70 12.26 9.72
N LYS A 130 8.41 12.74 8.70
CA LYS A 130 8.14 12.44 7.29
C LYS A 130 9.36 11.86 6.57
N ILE A 131 9.13 10.85 5.74
CA ILE A 131 10.09 10.39 4.74
C ILE A 131 9.43 10.50 3.37
N ASP A 132 10.01 11.33 2.51
CA ASP A 132 9.54 11.51 1.13
C ASP A 132 10.40 10.66 0.19
N LEU A 133 9.79 9.59 -0.35
CA LEU A 133 10.33 8.73 -1.40
C LEU A 133 9.40 8.79 -2.63
N SER A 134 8.67 9.90 -2.81
CA SER A 134 7.63 10.06 -3.84
C SER A 134 8.13 9.85 -5.27
N GLY A 135 9.44 9.96 -5.51
CA GLY A 135 10.03 9.68 -6.82
C GLY A 135 10.45 8.24 -7.07
N VAL A 136 10.44 7.37 -6.05
CA VAL A 136 10.86 5.97 -6.19
C VAL A 136 9.82 5.23 -7.02
N THR A 137 10.26 4.65 -8.14
CA THR A 137 9.40 3.87 -9.04
C THR A 137 9.67 2.37 -8.96
N SER A 138 10.85 1.97 -8.49
CA SER A 138 11.27 0.57 -8.40
C SER A 138 11.86 0.25 -7.03
N LEU A 139 11.35 -0.83 -6.41
CA LEU A 139 11.90 -1.44 -5.21
C LEU A 139 12.48 -2.81 -5.56
N GLN A 140 13.77 -3.02 -5.30
CA GLN A 140 14.39 -4.33 -5.28
C GLN A 140 14.48 -4.79 -3.81
N PRO A 141 13.58 -5.68 -3.37
CA PRO A 141 13.65 -6.28 -2.04
C PRO A 141 14.89 -7.17 -1.92
N PRO A 142 15.25 -7.54 -0.68
CA PRO A 142 16.40 -8.40 -0.49
C PRO A 142 16.18 -9.81 -1.07
N VAL A 143 17.25 -10.59 -1.23
CA VAL A 143 17.16 -11.99 -1.70
C VAL A 143 17.41 -12.97 -0.54
N ASN A 144 17.25 -14.28 -0.78
CA ASN A 144 17.51 -15.33 0.23
C ASN A 144 16.56 -15.33 1.43
N SER A 145 15.26 -15.11 1.19
CA SER A 145 14.22 -15.08 2.23
C SER A 145 14.42 -14.01 3.32
N ALA A 146 15.22 -12.98 3.04
CA ALA A 146 15.33 -11.80 3.87
C ALA A 146 14.13 -10.84 3.66
N ALA A 147 13.96 -9.88 4.56
CA ALA A 147 12.85 -8.93 4.52
C ALA A 147 13.32 -7.47 4.59
N ILE A 148 12.58 -6.59 3.95
CA ILE A 148 12.57 -5.16 4.23
C ILE A 148 11.24 -4.77 4.90
N SER A 149 11.31 -3.93 5.93
CA SER A 149 10.15 -3.31 6.57
C SER A 149 10.11 -1.81 6.28
N ILE A 150 8.96 -1.32 5.82
CA ILE A 150 8.68 0.10 5.58
C ILE A 150 7.64 0.50 6.62
N ASN A 151 8.06 1.24 7.64
CA ASN A 151 7.32 1.48 8.86
C ASN A 151 6.90 2.95 9.00
N ALA A 152 5.61 3.24 8.86
CA ALA A 152 5.00 4.52 9.19
C ALA A 152 4.32 4.42 10.57
N SER A 153 5.04 4.71 11.65
CA SER A 153 4.57 4.54 13.05
C SER A 153 4.27 5.88 13.73
N GLY A 154 3.09 6.43 13.46
CA GLY A 154 2.72 7.80 13.78
C GLY A 154 3.46 8.86 12.96
N GLY A 155 4.29 8.43 12.00
CA GLY A 155 4.89 9.27 10.96
C GLY A 155 4.27 8.97 9.60
N SER A 156 4.80 9.62 8.56
CA SER A 156 4.33 9.45 7.18
C SER A 156 5.45 9.05 6.24
N ILE A 157 5.17 8.11 5.33
CA ILE A 157 6.06 7.73 4.23
C ILE A 157 5.31 7.87 2.91
N ASP A 158 5.92 8.57 1.95
CA ASP A 158 5.37 8.75 0.60
C ASP A 158 6.15 7.88 -0.40
N LEU A 159 5.47 6.92 -1.03
CA LEU A 159 5.93 6.05 -2.11
C LEU A 159 4.91 6.07 -3.27
N SER A 160 4.26 7.22 -3.47
CA SER A 160 3.17 7.44 -4.44
C SER A 160 3.49 7.11 -5.90
N SER A 161 4.78 7.01 -6.27
CA SER A 161 5.21 6.61 -7.62
C SER A 161 5.73 5.19 -7.72
N LEU A 162 5.71 4.39 -6.64
CA LEU A 162 6.24 3.02 -6.65
C LEU A 162 5.40 2.14 -7.59
N GLN A 163 5.97 1.69 -8.70
CA GLN A 163 5.25 0.90 -9.72
C GLN A 163 5.65 -0.56 -9.72
N THR A 164 6.87 -0.90 -9.26
CA THR A 164 7.40 -2.25 -9.37
C THR A 164 8.15 -2.67 -8.12
N ILE A 165 7.85 -3.86 -7.64
CA ILE A 165 8.62 -4.58 -6.62
C ILE A 165 9.27 -5.78 -7.30
N ASN A 166 10.55 -5.65 -7.65
CA ASN A 166 11.30 -6.65 -8.42
C ASN A 166 11.61 -7.90 -7.59
N GLY A 167 11.91 -9.04 -8.22
CA GLY A 167 12.33 -10.26 -7.49
C GLY A 167 11.21 -10.99 -6.72
N ILE A 168 9.98 -10.49 -6.76
CA ILE A 168 8.77 -11.18 -6.32
C ILE A 168 8.06 -11.70 -7.57
N PRO A 169 7.92 -13.03 -7.76
CA PRO A 169 7.24 -13.56 -8.93
C PRO A 169 5.77 -13.11 -8.97
N VAL A 170 5.45 -12.15 -9.84
CA VAL A 170 4.08 -11.89 -10.29
C VAL A 170 3.65 -13.06 -11.19
N GLY A 171 2.94 -14.02 -10.61
CA GLY A 171 2.19 -15.05 -11.36
C GLY A 171 2.97 -15.96 -12.31
N GLN A 172 4.31 -16.01 -12.27
CA GLN A 172 5.10 -16.89 -13.13
C GLN A 172 5.70 -18.07 -12.35
N SER A 173 5.27 -19.29 -12.69
CA SER A 173 6.11 -20.48 -12.54
C SER A 173 7.36 -20.27 -13.38
N VAL A 174 8.49 -19.95 -12.74
CA VAL A 174 9.80 -19.93 -13.39
C VAL A 174 10.18 -21.39 -13.70
N ARG A 175 9.70 -21.92 -14.83
CA ARG A 175 10.36 -23.03 -15.50
C ARG A 175 11.48 -22.42 -16.32
N GLY A 176 12.70 -22.45 -15.78
CA GLY A 176 13.88 -21.93 -16.46
C GLY A 176 14.05 -22.57 -17.85
N SER A 177 13.98 -21.73 -18.89
CA SER A 177 14.53 -22.07 -20.19
C SER A 177 16.06 -22.14 -20.06
N ALA A 178 16.60 -23.32 -20.26
CA ALA A 178 18.03 -23.55 -20.31
C ALA A 178 18.66 -22.75 -21.45
N GLY A 179 19.68 -21.93 -21.15
CA GLY A 179 20.55 -21.39 -22.20
C GLY A 179 21.06 -19.96 -22.03
N ALA A 180 21.43 -19.49 -20.84
CA ALA A 180 22.46 -18.46 -20.64
C ALA A 180 22.77 -18.31 -19.13
N GLY A 181 24.04 -18.50 -18.73
CA GLY A 181 24.62 -18.04 -17.45
C GLY A 181 23.76 -18.14 -16.19
N ASN A 182 23.56 -19.36 -15.69
CA ASN A 182 22.77 -19.68 -14.50
C ASN A 182 23.45 -19.22 -13.19
N ALA A 183 23.24 -17.97 -12.78
CA ALA A 183 23.29 -17.61 -11.37
C ALA A 183 22.02 -18.16 -10.72
N LEU A 184 22.16 -19.35 -10.16
CA LEU A 184 21.14 -19.99 -9.35
C LEU A 184 20.82 -19.08 -8.15
N LEU A 185 19.70 -18.35 -8.23
CA LEU A 185 19.06 -17.73 -7.07
C LEU A 185 18.49 -18.87 -6.21
N THR A 186 19.33 -19.53 -5.41
CA THR A 186 18.93 -20.59 -4.45
C THR A 186 18.16 -20.04 -3.24
N GLY A 187 17.95 -18.73 -3.15
CA GLY A 187 17.15 -18.09 -2.14
C GLY A 187 15.71 -17.88 -2.59
N GLY A 188 14.72 -18.16 -1.73
CA GLY A 188 13.34 -17.73 -1.97
C GLY A 188 13.24 -16.22 -2.18
N PRO A 189 12.14 -15.72 -2.77
CA PRO A 189 11.95 -14.28 -2.97
C PRO A 189 12.05 -13.54 -1.64
N GLY A 190 12.60 -12.33 -1.67
CA GLY A 190 12.55 -11.44 -0.52
C GLY A 190 11.15 -11.06 -0.13
N GLN A 191 11.00 -10.59 1.10
CA GLN A 191 9.74 -10.07 1.62
C GLN A 191 9.78 -8.56 1.73
N VAL A 192 8.65 -7.91 1.47
CA VAL A 192 8.40 -6.50 1.73
C VAL A 192 7.21 -6.39 2.67
N ALA A 193 7.44 -5.82 3.85
CA ALA A 193 6.38 -5.50 4.79
C ALA A 193 6.14 -3.99 4.82
N PHE A 194 4.93 -3.57 4.48
CA PHE A 194 4.44 -2.22 4.66
C PHE A 194 3.66 -2.17 5.97
N ASN A 195 4.23 -1.54 6.99
CA ASN A 195 3.65 -1.47 8.33
C ASN A 195 3.21 -0.04 8.63
N VAL A 196 1.95 0.14 9.00
CA VAL A 196 1.38 1.44 9.40
C VAL A 196 0.79 1.29 10.80
N SER A 197 1.26 2.10 11.74
CA SER A 197 0.85 2.03 13.15
C SER A 197 0.81 3.40 13.80
N GLY A 198 0.29 3.52 15.02
CA GLY A 198 0.33 4.74 15.82
C GLY A 198 -0.28 5.98 15.14
N ALA A 199 -1.34 5.81 14.35
CA ALA A 199 -1.92 6.85 13.48
C ALA A 199 -0.96 7.37 12.39
N GLY A 200 -0.08 6.51 11.91
CA GLY A 200 0.80 6.80 10.78
C GLY A 200 0.09 6.72 9.44
N SER A 201 0.78 7.16 8.38
CA SER A 201 0.24 7.12 7.02
C SER A 201 1.27 6.61 6.01
N LEU A 202 0.84 5.73 5.12
CA LEU A 202 1.62 5.29 3.98
C LEU A 202 0.86 5.58 2.69
N LEU A 203 1.50 6.29 1.75
CA LEU A 203 0.96 6.54 0.42
C LEU A 203 1.72 5.70 -0.61
N LEU A 204 0.99 4.95 -1.45
CA LEU A 204 1.54 4.17 -2.55
C LEU A 204 0.80 4.47 -3.86
N HIS A 205 1.42 4.13 -4.98
CA HIS A 205 0.69 3.96 -6.23
C HIS A 205 -0.22 2.73 -6.15
N GLY A 206 -1.30 2.70 -6.91
CA GLY A 206 -2.07 1.48 -7.14
C GLY A 206 -1.25 0.44 -7.90
N MET A 207 -1.35 -0.83 -7.51
CA MET A 207 -0.54 -1.91 -8.08
C MET A 207 -1.15 -3.30 -7.85
N ALA A 208 -0.70 -4.26 -8.67
CA ALA A 208 -0.86 -5.67 -8.39
C ALA A 208 0.38 -6.20 -7.65
N VAL A 209 0.18 -6.83 -6.50
CA VAL A 209 1.26 -7.32 -5.63
C VAL A 209 1.14 -8.83 -5.42
N GLY A 210 2.26 -9.52 -5.46
CA GLY A 210 2.32 -10.97 -5.34
C GLY A 210 3.01 -11.46 -4.08
N SER A 211 3.43 -12.73 -4.13
CA SER A 211 4.03 -13.46 -3.02
C SER A 211 5.15 -12.70 -2.29
N GLY A 212 5.05 -12.57 -0.97
CA GLY A 212 6.07 -11.90 -0.14
C GLY A 212 5.85 -10.41 0.05
N VAL A 213 4.76 -9.84 -0.48
CA VAL A 213 4.30 -8.50 -0.11
C VAL A 213 3.25 -8.59 0.99
N HIS A 214 3.47 -7.87 2.09
CA HIS A 214 2.61 -7.86 3.26
C HIS A 214 2.23 -6.42 3.63
N PHE A 215 0.94 -6.14 3.76
CA PHE A 215 0.44 -4.89 4.33
C PHE A 215 -0.09 -5.16 5.74
N ASN A 216 0.39 -4.41 6.73
CA ASN A 216 -0.02 -4.52 8.12
C ASN A 216 -0.39 -3.14 8.64
N LEU A 217 -1.67 -2.92 8.95
CA LEU A 217 -2.16 -1.71 9.57
C LEU A 217 -2.62 -2.04 10.99
N THR A 218 -2.05 -1.36 11.98
CA THR A 218 -2.43 -1.48 13.39
C THR A 218 -2.76 -0.12 13.97
N ASP A 219 -3.49 -0.11 15.08
CA ASP A 219 -3.89 1.09 15.82
C ASP A 219 -4.86 2.03 15.07
N THR A 220 -5.75 2.64 15.84
CA THR A 220 -6.73 3.60 15.33
C THR A 220 -6.04 4.78 14.64
N GLY A 221 -6.57 5.17 13.47
CA GLY A 221 -6.10 6.30 12.68
C GLY A 221 -4.94 5.99 11.73
N SER A 222 -4.45 4.75 11.70
CA SER A 222 -3.44 4.34 10.71
C SER A 222 -4.07 4.18 9.33
N THR A 223 -3.43 4.77 8.31
CA THR A 223 -3.98 4.83 6.95
C THR A 223 -3.00 4.33 5.89
N LEU A 224 -3.47 3.42 5.04
CA LEU A 224 -2.86 3.09 3.76
C LEU A 224 -3.66 3.78 2.66
N THR A 225 -3.02 4.66 1.89
CA THR A 225 -3.64 5.32 0.74
C THR A 225 -3.01 4.82 -0.54
N LEU A 226 -3.84 4.46 -1.52
CA LEU A 226 -3.43 4.00 -2.83
C LEU A 226 -3.93 4.97 -3.91
N ASN A 227 -2.98 5.59 -4.60
CA ASN A 227 -3.24 6.38 -5.81
C ASN A 227 -3.38 5.43 -7.01
N GLY A 228 -4.52 4.74 -7.06
CA GLY A 228 -4.87 3.69 -8.00
C GLY A 228 -5.52 2.50 -7.30
N GLY A 229 -5.81 1.44 -8.07
CA GLY A 229 -6.38 0.20 -7.54
C GLY A 229 -5.37 -0.71 -6.83
N LEU A 230 -5.88 -1.67 -6.06
CA LEU A 230 -5.09 -2.74 -5.44
C LEU A 230 -5.54 -4.09 -5.96
N THR A 231 -4.59 -4.90 -6.42
CA THR A 231 -4.82 -6.33 -6.67
C THR A 231 -3.87 -7.15 -5.82
N LEU A 232 -4.41 -7.88 -4.84
CA LEU A 232 -3.67 -8.87 -4.07
C LEU A 232 -3.62 -10.19 -4.87
N LEU A 233 -2.48 -10.52 -5.45
CA LEU A 233 -2.25 -11.80 -6.12
C LEU A 233 -1.87 -12.87 -5.09
N ALA A 234 -1.94 -14.15 -5.49
CA ALA A 234 -1.61 -15.25 -4.59
C ALA A 234 -0.26 -15.07 -3.88
N GLY A 235 -0.28 -15.23 -2.55
CA GLY A 235 0.89 -15.13 -1.67
C GLY A 235 1.17 -13.74 -1.08
N SER A 236 0.46 -12.68 -1.49
CA SER A 236 0.45 -11.41 -0.75
C SER A 236 -0.53 -11.47 0.42
N THR A 237 -0.39 -10.57 1.41
CA THR A 237 -1.35 -10.45 2.52
C THR A 237 -1.73 -8.99 2.81
N LEU A 238 -2.94 -8.80 3.32
CA LEU A 238 -3.43 -7.55 3.90
C LEU A 238 -4.02 -7.86 5.28
N SER A 239 -3.44 -7.26 6.32
CA SER A 239 -3.99 -7.29 7.68
C SER A 239 -4.24 -5.86 8.13
N ALA A 240 -5.48 -5.56 8.49
CA ALA A 240 -5.90 -4.23 8.91
C ALA A 240 -6.78 -4.34 10.15
N GLY A 241 -6.28 -3.81 11.26
CA GLY A 241 -6.94 -3.87 12.56
C GLY A 241 -8.09 -2.86 12.71
N SER A 242 -8.73 -2.90 13.89
CA SER A 242 -9.81 -1.97 14.21
C SER A 242 -9.37 -0.50 14.15
N GLY A 243 -10.20 0.34 13.54
CA GLY A 243 -9.95 1.79 13.44
C GLY A 243 -8.87 2.17 12.42
N THR A 244 -8.39 1.21 11.62
CA THR A 244 -7.49 1.46 10.48
C THR A 244 -8.29 1.68 9.21
N GLN A 245 -7.69 2.36 8.23
CA GLN A 245 -8.31 2.69 6.96
C GLN A 245 -7.42 2.31 5.78
N VAL A 246 -8.01 1.66 4.79
CA VAL A 246 -7.43 1.44 3.45
C VAL A 246 -8.23 2.30 2.47
N ASP A 247 -7.60 3.34 1.94
CA ASP A 247 -8.19 4.27 0.98
C ASP A 247 -7.69 3.95 -0.43
N VAL A 248 -8.60 3.63 -1.34
CA VAL A 248 -8.29 3.15 -2.69
C VAL A 248 -8.89 4.09 -3.74
N ASP A 249 -8.02 4.74 -4.52
CA ASP A 249 -8.37 5.52 -5.71
C ASP A 249 -8.47 4.61 -6.96
N GLY A 250 -9.28 3.56 -6.87
CA GLY A 250 -9.37 2.54 -7.93
C GLY A 250 -10.12 1.30 -7.46
N SER A 251 -10.08 0.25 -8.29
CA SER A 251 -10.67 -1.04 -7.91
C SER A 251 -9.84 -1.78 -6.86
N TYR A 252 -10.51 -2.49 -5.97
CA TYR A 252 -9.91 -3.41 -5.00
C TYR A 252 -10.23 -4.86 -5.39
N SER A 253 -9.21 -5.72 -5.45
CA SER A 253 -9.38 -7.13 -5.80
C SER A 253 -8.36 -8.02 -5.09
N PHE A 254 -8.70 -9.29 -4.88
CA PHE A 254 -7.81 -10.25 -4.22
C PHE A 254 -8.03 -11.69 -4.72
N GLN A 255 -6.98 -12.51 -4.65
CA GLN A 255 -6.96 -13.92 -5.11
C GLN A 255 -6.80 -14.93 -3.97
N GLN A 256 -6.69 -14.45 -2.74
CA GLN A 256 -6.46 -15.25 -1.55
C GLN A 256 -7.68 -16.14 -1.29
N THR A 257 -7.47 -17.45 -1.14
CA THR A 257 -8.52 -18.41 -0.74
C THR A 257 -8.46 -18.76 0.75
N VAL A 258 -7.51 -18.16 1.48
CA VAL A 258 -7.30 -18.36 2.91
C VAL A 258 -7.62 -17.05 3.60
N GLU A 259 -8.65 -17.05 4.44
CA GLU A 259 -9.25 -15.84 5.00
C GLU A 259 -8.27 -15.06 5.89
N SER A 260 -7.34 -15.75 6.56
CA SER A 260 -6.30 -15.10 7.36
C SER A 260 -5.26 -14.30 6.55
N GLN A 261 -5.25 -14.44 5.22
CA GLN A 261 -4.36 -13.65 4.34
C GLN A 261 -4.96 -12.27 4.01
N VAL A 262 -6.26 -12.08 4.22
CA VAL A 262 -6.96 -10.79 4.07
C VAL A 262 -7.79 -10.59 5.33
N ALA A 263 -7.12 -10.19 6.41
CA ALA A 263 -7.71 -10.01 7.73
C ALA A 263 -8.12 -8.55 7.93
N THR A 264 -9.32 -8.21 7.47
CA THR A 264 -9.85 -6.83 7.40
C THR A 264 -11.14 -6.63 8.20
N ASP A 265 -11.53 -7.62 9.01
CA ASP A 265 -12.84 -7.74 9.66
C ASP A 265 -13.29 -6.50 10.46
N LEU A 266 -12.37 -5.61 10.86
CA LEU A 266 -12.65 -4.40 11.65
C LEU A 266 -12.08 -3.11 11.04
N ALA A 267 -11.52 -3.19 9.84
CA ALA A 267 -10.96 -2.04 9.12
C ALA A 267 -12.00 -1.36 8.22
N THR A 268 -11.72 -0.12 7.84
CA THR A 268 -12.51 0.61 6.84
C THR A 268 -11.87 0.48 5.47
N LEU A 269 -12.64 0.04 4.48
CA LEU A 269 -12.31 0.20 3.06
C LEU A 269 -12.99 1.48 2.57
N ALA A 270 -12.20 2.46 2.13
CA ALA A 270 -12.70 3.72 1.61
C ALA A 270 -12.45 3.82 0.10
N MET A 271 -13.51 4.08 -0.65
CA MET A 271 -13.52 4.19 -2.12
C MET A 271 -13.85 5.64 -2.49
N THR A 272 -12.89 6.54 -2.31
CA THR A 272 -13.17 7.98 -2.13
C THR A 272 -13.21 8.81 -3.42
N ASN A 273 -12.55 8.37 -4.49
CA ASN A 273 -12.36 9.20 -5.69
C ASN A 273 -13.41 8.97 -6.79
N ALA A 274 -13.64 10.01 -7.60
CA ALA A 274 -14.63 9.96 -8.68
C ALA A 274 -14.30 8.87 -9.71
N GLY A 275 -15.31 8.14 -10.15
CA GLY A 275 -15.13 7.15 -11.20
C GLY A 275 -16.13 6.01 -11.09
N GLY A 276 -15.85 4.94 -11.80
CA GLY A 276 -16.40 3.64 -11.48
C GLY A 276 -15.28 2.78 -10.91
N HIS A 277 -15.56 2.07 -9.82
CA HIS A 277 -14.62 1.13 -9.22
C HIS A 277 -15.30 -0.20 -9.02
N VAL A 278 -14.49 -1.25 -8.94
CA VAL A 278 -14.95 -2.59 -8.61
C VAL A 278 -14.33 -2.99 -7.28
N VAL A 279 -15.13 -3.57 -6.40
CA VAL A 279 -14.67 -4.24 -5.19
C VAL A 279 -14.97 -5.71 -5.36
N GLU A 280 -13.91 -6.51 -5.44
CA GLU A 280 -14.02 -7.95 -5.35
C GLU A 280 -14.56 -8.33 -3.97
N VAL A 281 -15.60 -9.15 -3.99
CA VAL A 281 -16.16 -9.77 -2.80
C VAL A 281 -15.62 -11.17 -2.70
N GLY A 282 -15.53 -11.67 -1.47
CA GLY A 282 -15.11 -13.02 -1.23
C GLY A 282 -15.70 -13.61 0.01
N GLY A 283 -15.42 -14.89 0.23
CA GLY A 283 -15.98 -15.66 1.34
C GLY A 283 -17.30 -16.33 0.99
N LYS A 284 -17.71 -17.25 1.84
CA LYS A 284 -18.94 -18.01 1.67
C LYS A 284 -20.15 -17.19 2.11
N ASP A 285 -21.21 -17.18 1.31
CA ASP A 285 -22.52 -16.74 1.80
C ASP A 285 -23.07 -17.74 2.84
N ASN A 286 -23.10 -17.31 4.09
CA ASN A 286 -23.68 -18.03 5.22
C ASN A 286 -25.05 -17.45 5.62
N GLY A 287 -25.61 -16.57 4.81
CA GLY A 287 -26.82 -15.84 5.12
C GLY A 287 -26.61 -14.72 6.12
N ARG A 288 -27.72 -14.08 6.51
CA ARG A 288 -27.76 -13.04 7.54
C ARG A 288 -27.37 -13.63 8.91
N PRO A 289 -26.34 -13.09 9.59
CA PRO A 289 -25.96 -13.59 10.90
C PRO A 289 -27.06 -13.37 11.95
N THR A 290 -27.22 -14.34 12.87
CA THR A 290 -28.21 -14.28 13.95
C THR A 290 -27.55 -13.77 15.24
N GLY A 291 -27.28 -12.48 15.33
CA GLY A 291 -26.70 -11.87 16.54
C GLY A 291 -26.05 -10.52 16.26
N THR A 292 -25.18 -10.06 17.16
CA THR A 292 -24.34 -8.87 16.97
C THR A 292 -22.85 -9.21 16.86
N GLY A 293 -22.54 -10.51 16.72
CA GLY A 293 -21.16 -10.98 16.61
C GLY A 293 -20.53 -10.53 15.30
N THR A 294 -19.25 -10.20 15.38
CA THR A 294 -18.38 -9.95 14.23
C THR A 294 -18.27 -11.23 13.40
N VAL A 295 -18.50 -11.11 12.10
CA VAL A 295 -18.14 -12.12 11.11
C VAL A 295 -16.63 -12.04 10.91
N THR A 296 -15.93 -13.10 11.31
CA THR A 296 -14.49 -13.25 11.12
C THR A 296 -14.22 -14.45 10.22
N SER A 297 -13.04 -14.49 9.60
CA SER A 297 -12.65 -15.60 8.72
C SER A 297 -13.62 -15.81 7.56
N ASN A 298 -14.05 -14.73 6.92
CA ASN A 298 -14.90 -14.77 5.73
C ASN A 298 -14.70 -13.54 4.82
N PHE A 299 -13.47 -13.01 4.78
CA PHE A 299 -13.11 -11.80 4.02
C PHE A 299 -14.00 -10.58 4.34
N ALA A 300 -14.43 -10.47 5.60
CA ALA A 300 -15.29 -9.38 6.03
C ALA A 300 -14.51 -8.06 6.10
N TRP A 301 -15.24 -6.96 6.04
CA TRP A 301 -14.72 -5.64 6.36
C TRP A 301 -15.42 -5.10 7.60
N GLY A 302 -14.74 -4.21 8.34
CA GLY A 302 -15.41 -3.44 9.38
C GLY A 302 -16.43 -2.49 8.76
N GLN A 303 -15.99 -1.70 7.78
CA GLN A 303 -16.81 -0.68 7.14
C GLN A 303 -16.45 -0.53 5.67
N LEU A 304 -17.43 -0.20 4.84
CA LEU A 304 -17.25 0.24 3.45
C LEU A 304 -17.77 1.67 3.28
N ASP A 305 -16.89 2.57 2.86
CA ASP A 305 -17.24 3.94 2.50
C ASP A 305 -17.24 4.10 0.98
N VAL A 306 -18.39 4.47 0.43
CA VAL A 306 -18.58 4.68 -1.01
C VAL A 306 -18.66 6.18 -1.30
N GLY A 307 -17.61 6.70 -1.94
CA GLY A 307 -17.45 8.11 -2.31
C GLY A 307 -16.98 8.98 -1.15
N GLN A 308 -17.06 10.31 -1.36
CA GLN A 308 -16.69 11.30 -0.36
C GLN A 308 -17.56 12.56 -0.52
N ALA A 309 -17.53 13.44 0.49
CA ALA A 309 -18.28 14.69 0.44
C ALA A 309 -17.89 15.52 -0.81
N GLY A 310 -18.89 15.91 -1.61
CA GLY A 310 -18.70 16.74 -2.80
C GLY A 310 -18.28 15.99 -4.07
N THR A 311 -18.00 14.68 -3.99
CA THR A 311 -17.55 13.87 -5.13
C THR A 311 -18.35 12.58 -5.19
N ALA A 312 -19.28 12.50 -6.14
CA ALA A 312 -20.04 11.28 -6.40
C ALA A 312 -19.18 10.22 -7.09
N ASN A 313 -19.33 8.98 -6.63
CA ASN A 313 -18.60 7.82 -7.12
C ASN A 313 -19.57 6.66 -7.39
N THR A 314 -19.21 5.71 -8.26
CA THR A 314 -19.92 4.45 -8.41
C THR A 314 -18.98 3.30 -8.03
N VAL A 315 -19.39 2.49 -7.06
CA VAL A 315 -18.68 1.27 -6.67
C VAL A 315 -19.55 0.07 -7.01
N GLU A 316 -19.01 -0.90 -7.72
CA GLU A 316 -19.67 -2.16 -8.05
C GLU A 316 -19.05 -3.29 -7.22
N LEU A 317 -19.89 -4.01 -6.47
CA LEU A 317 -19.50 -5.26 -5.86
C LEU A 317 -19.53 -6.35 -6.92
N ALA A 318 -18.45 -7.11 -7.04
CA ALA A 318 -18.36 -8.19 -7.99
C ALA A 318 -17.76 -9.44 -7.34
N ASP A 319 -18.18 -10.61 -7.81
CA ASP A 319 -17.63 -11.92 -7.45
C ASP A 319 -16.97 -12.51 -8.71
N LEU A 320 -15.72 -12.08 -8.96
CA LEU A 320 -14.97 -12.38 -10.19
C LEU A 320 -13.98 -13.54 -9.99
N VAL A 321 -13.53 -13.76 -8.77
CA VAL A 321 -12.53 -14.74 -8.36
C VAL A 321 -13.16 -15.68 -7.34
N ASP A 322 -12.98 -16.98 -7.51
CA ASP A 322 -13.40 -17.97 -6.50
C ASP A 322 -12.40 -17.96 -5.33
N ASN A 323 -12.59 -17.00 -4.44
CA ASN A 323 -11.74 -16.76 -3.28
C ASN A 323 -12.46 -17.18 -1.97
N GLY A 324 -13.77 -17.47 -2.03
CA GLY A 324 -14.65 -17.78 -0.91
C GLY A 324 -15.05 -19.25 -0.76
N ASN A 325 -14.31 -20.17 -1.39
CA ASN A 325 -14.68 -21.58 -1.49
C ASN A 325 -16.09 -21.76 -2.08
N ARG A 326 -16.34 -21.10 -3.22
CA ARG A 326 -17.61 -21.16 -3.94
C ARG A 326 -18.01 -22.62 -4.16
N THR A 327 -19.27 -22.93 -3.93
CA THR A 327 -19.85 -24.21 -4.37
C THR A 327 -20.70 -23.98 -5.61
N SER A 328 -21.10 -25.05 -6.30
CA SER A 328 -21.99 -24.94 -7.47
C SER A 328 -23.36 -24.30 -7.16
N THR A 329 -23.67 -24.06 -5.89
CA THR A 329 -24.97 -23.59 -5.41
C THR A 329 -24.93 -22.34 -4.52
N SER A 330 -23.75 -21.83 -4.16
CA SER A 330 -23.63 -20.67 -3.27
C SER A 330 -22.70 -19.63 -3.89
N ALA A 331 -23.22 -18.42 -4.06
CA ALA A 331 -22.43 -17.24 -4.41
C ALA A 331 -21.62 -16.75 -3.20
N GLU A 332 -20.68 -15.86 -3.44
CA GLU A 332 -19.95 -15.15 -2.39
C GLU A 332 -20.79 -13.96 -1.89
N ALA A 333 -20.56 -13.53 -0.65
CA ALA A 333 -21.30 -12.43 -0.04
C ALA A 333 -20.38 -11.52 0.77
N LEU A 334 -20.68 -10.22 0.76
CA LEU A 334 -19.93 -9.24 1.54
C LEU A 334 -20.58 -9.05 2.91
N TYR A 335 -19.74 -9.13 3.95
CA TYR A 335 -20.12 -8.86 5.34
C TYR A 335 -19.42 -7.60 5.83
N LEU A 336 -20.20 -6.61 6.26
CA LEU A 336 -19.72 -5.37 6.87
C LEU A 336 -20.08 -5.37 8.35
N ASN A 337 -19.08 -5.57 9.21
CA ASN A 337 -19.27 -5.81 10.65
C ASN A 337 -19.71 -4.58 11.44
N GLY A 338 -19.53 -3.38 10.89
CA GLY A 338 -19.56 -2.13 11.64
C GLY A 338 -18.36 -2.01 12.58
N GLY A 339 -18.06 -0.78 13.00
CA GLY A 339 -17.14 -0.48 14.09
C GLY A 339 -17.89 0.20 15.26
N SER A 340 -17.30 0.29 16.45
CA SER A 340 -17.63 1.15 17.62
C SER A 340 -18.95 1.99 17.63
N GLY A 341 -20.11 1.40 17.32
CA GLY A 341 -21.40 2.12 17.23
C GLY A 341 -21.69 2.82 15.88
N VAL A 342 -20.87 2.61 14.86
CA VAL A 342 -21.08 3.06 13.47
C VAL A 342 -21.61 1.94 12.58
N SER A 343 -22.30 2.34 11.53
CA SER A 343 -22.81 1.45 10.48
C SER A 343 -21.67 0.78 9.70
N GLY A 344 -21.92 -0.42 9.18
CA GLY A 344 -20.99 -1.11 8.29
C GLY A 344 -20.93 -0.49 6.91
N LEU A 345 -21.98 0.21 6.46
CA LEU A 345 -22.06 0.81 5.13
C LEU A 345 -22.31 2.31 5.20
N HIS A 346 -21.47 3.08 4.51
CA HIS A 346 -21.68 4.49 4.27
C HIS A 346 -21.66 4.81 2.78
N ILE A 347 -22.61 5.63 2.35
CA ILE A 347 -22.68 6.12 0.97
C ILE A 347 -22.75 7.63 1.00
N LEU A 348 -21.70 8.26 0.49
CA LEU A 348 -21.44 9.68 0.66
C LEU A 348 -21.61 10.45 -0.65
N GLY A 349 -21.97 11.73 -0.54
CA GLY A 349 -21.85 12.68 -1.66
C GLY A 349 -22.67 12.34 -2.91
N GLY A 350 -23.82 11.66 -2.77
CA GLY A 350 -24.64 11.25 -3.91
C GLY A 350 -24.11 10.03 -4.67
N SER A 351 -23.12 9.32 -4.12
CA SER A 351 -22.51 8.13 -4.72
C SER A 351 -23.49 6.96 -4.83
N THR A 352 -23.10 5.95 -5.61
CA THR A 352 -23.91 4.75 -5.83
C THR A 352 -23.11 3.49 -5.56
N LEU A 353 -23.64 2.59 -4.73
CA LEU A 353 -23.17 1.22 -4.61
C LEU A 353 -24.02 0.30 -5.50
N VAL A 354 -23.40 -0.52 -6.33
CA VAL A 354 -24.05 -1.49 -7.21
C VAL A 354 -23.78 -2.90 -6.67
N LEU A 355 -24.83 -3.69 -6.46
CA LEU A 355 -24.75 -5.00 -5.81
C LEU A 355 -24.68 -6.18 -6.82
N ASP A 356 -24.05 -6.06 -8.00
CA ASP A 356 -24.15 -6.97 -9.18
C ASP A 356 -24.26 -8.48 -8.86
N ARG A 357 -25.46 -8.93 -8.45
CA ARG A 357 -25.77 -10.29 -7.94
C ARG A 357 -24.93 -10.74 -6.73
N VAL A 358 -24.37 -9.81 -5.98
CA VAL A 358 -23.66 -10.07 -4.73
C VAL A 358 -24.59 -9.78 -3.56
N ASP A 359 -24.72 -10.74 -2.64
CA ASP A 359 -25.44 -10.52 -1.39
C ASP A 359 -24.58 -9.69 -0.43
N LEU A 360 -25.18 -8.63 0.12
CA LEU A 360 -24.54 -7.71 1.06
C LEU A 360 -25.28 -7.73 2.40
N TYR A 361 -24.54 -8.06 3.45
CA TYR A 361 -24.97 -7.99 4.83
C TYR A 361 -24.18 -6.90 5.55
N SER A 362 -24.87 -5.94 6.15
CA SER A 362 -24.22 -4.84 6.89
C SER A 362 -24.78 -4.72 8.30
N MET A 363 -23.91 -4.52 9.29
CA MET A 363 -24.31 -4.17 10.64
C MET A 363 -24.78 -2.72 10.68
N GLU A 364 -26.07 -2.51 10.87
CA GLU A 364 -26.71 -1.20 10.88
C GLU A 364 -27.36 -0.97 12.24
N ASN A 365 -26.95 0.09 12.96
CA ASN A 365 -27.47 0.40 14.29
C ASN A 365 -27.44 -0.81 15.25
N GLY A 366 -26.36 -1.60 15.18
CA GLY A 366 -26.18 -2.81 16.00
C GLY A 366 -27.03 -4.01 15.58
N GLN A 367 -27.62 -4.01 14.37
CA GLN A 367 -28.35 -5.15 13.81
C GLN A 367 -27.87 -5.46 12.39
N TRP A 368 -27.59 -6.74 12.11
CA TRP A 368 -27.32 -7.17 10.73
C TRP A 368 -28.52 -6.89 9.84
N THR A 369 -28.31 -6.26 8.69
CA THR A 369 -29.31 -5.94 7.69
C THR A 369 -28.91 -6.59 6.37
N TYR A 370 -29.83 -7.30 5.75
CA TYR A 370 -29.65 -7.81 4.38
C TYR A 370 -30.02 -6.69 3.40
N ILE A 371 -29.01 -6.08 2.80
CA ILE A 371 -29.17 -4.85 2.01
C ILE A 371 -29.96 -5.12 0.72
N ASN A 372 -29.72 -6.24 0.04
CA ASN A 372 -30.46 -6.62 -1.16
C ASN A 372 -31.96 -6.81 -0.86
N GLY A 373 -32.32 -7.17 0.37
CA GLY A 373 -33.71 -7.33 0.82
C GLY A 373 -34.46 -6.02 1.03
N LEU A 374 -33.79 -4.86 0.93
CA LEU A 374 -34.41 -3.54 1.06
C LEU A 374 -35.19 -3.12 -0.20
N PHE A 375 -34.96 -3.80 -1.33
CA PHE A 375 -35.60 -3.49 -2.60
C PHE A 375 -37.02 -4.04 -2.64
N GLY A 376 -37.99 -3.17 -2.90
CA GLY A 376 -39.36 -3.58 -3.23
C GLY A 376 -39.46 -4.24 -4.61
N ALA A 377 -40.58 -4.92 -4.87
CA ALA A 377 -40.81 -5.56 -6.17
C ALA A 377 -40.70 -4.54 -7.33
N GLY A 378 -39.83 -4.84 -8.31
CA GLY A 378 -39.59 -3.98 -9.48
C GLY A 378 -38.72 -2.75 -9.22
N VAL A 379 -38.26 -2.53 -7.98
CA VAL A 379 -37.36 -1.43 -7.63
C VAL A 379 -35.91 -1.88 -7.86
N THR A 380 -35.15 -1.12 -8.65
CA THR A 380 -33.74 -1.43 -8.97
C THR A 380 -32.75 -0.43 -8.37
N ARG A 381 -33.24 0.66 -7.77
CA ARG A 381 -32.45 1.68 -7.10
C ARG A 381 -33.20 2.26 -5.91
N ILE A 382 -32.53 2.39 -4.77
CA ILE A 382 -33.07 2.99 -3.54
C ILE A 382 -32.13 4.09 -3.05
N ALA A 383 -32.69 5.10 -2.37
CA ALA A 383 -31.88 6.04 -1.60
C ALA A 383 -31.36 5.34 -0.35
N TYR A 384 -30.10 5.60 0.00
CA TYR A 384 -29.45 5.04 1.19
C TYR A 384 -28.36 5.99 1.67
N ASP A 385 -28.33 6.28 2.97
CA ASP A 385 -27.45 7.28 3.58
C ASP A 385 -27.50 8.61 2.80
N GLN A 386 -26.37 9.08 2.24
CA GLN A 386 -26.28 10.30 1.43
C GLN A 386 -26.21 10.01 -0.08
N GLY A 387 -26.53 8.78 -0.51
CA GLY A 387 -26.46 8.36 -1.90
C GLY A 387 -27.48 7.27 -2.22
N TYR A 388 -27.04 6.27 -2.99
CA TYR A 388 -27.92 5.26 -3.58
C TYR A 388 -27.33 3.87 -3.55
N ILE A 389 -28.21 2.87 -3.52
CA ILE A 389 -27.86 1.47 -3.79
C ILE A 389 -28.66 1.03 -5.02
N ALA A 390 -28.01 0.31 -5.94
CA ALA A 390 -28.61 -0.23 -7.16
C ALA A 390 -28.35 -1.72 -7.34
N LEU A 391 -29.28 -2.43 -7.98
CA LEU A 391 -29.16 -3.87 -8.27
C LEU A 391 -28.50 -4.18 -9.62
N VAL A 392 -28.49 -3.20 -10.52
CA VAL A 392 -27.93 -3.33 -11.86
C VAL A 392 -27.03 -2.13 -12.15
N PRO A 393 -25.91 -2.33 -12.85
CA PRO A 393 -25.10 -1.21 -13.32
C PRO A 393 -25.95 -0.28 -14.19
N GLU A 394 -25.78 1.04 -14.04
CA GLU A 394 -26.31 2.00 -15.01
C GLU A 394 -25.75 1.64 -16.41
N PRO A 395 -26.49 1.83 -17.52
CA PRO A 395 -26.10 1.38 -18.86
C PRO A 395 -24.71 1.85 -19.36
N GLY A 396 -24.05 2.79 -18.67
CA GLY A 396 -22.69 3.27 -18.95
C GLY A 396 -21.55 2.56 -18.22
N SER A 397 -21.80 1.76 -17.17
CA SER A 397 -20.73 1.16 -16.33
C SER A 397 -20.08 -0.09 -16.91
N LEU A 398 -20.77 -0.79 -17.84
CA LEU A 398 -20.32 -2.04 -18.46
C LEU A 398 -19.00 -1.89 -19.26
N ALA A 399 -18.62 -0.67 -19.65
CA ALA A 399 -17.35 -0.41 -20.34
C ALA A 399 -16.13 -0.51 -19.42
N LEU A 400 -16.30 -0.33 -18.10
CA LEU A 400 -15.19 -0.29 -17.13
C LEU A 400 -14.69 -1.69 -16.70
N LEU A 401 -15.57 -2.69 -16.74
CA LEU A 401 -15.23 -4.08 -16.39
C LEU A 401 -14.12 -4.66 -17.28
N LEU A 402 -13.94 -4.10 -18.49
CA LEU A 402 -12.93 -4.52 -19.47
C LEU A 402 -11.61 -3.76 -19.37
N SER A 403 -11.57 -2.59 -18.72
CA SER A 403 -10.37 -1.74 -18.66
C SER A 403 -9.59 -1.84 -17.35
N GLY A 404 -10.25 -2.18 -16.23
CA GLY A 404 -9.59 -2.28 -14.91
C GLY A 404 -8.86 -3.59 -14.66
N LEU A 405 -9.22 -4.66 -15.37
CA LEU A 405 -8.60 -5.98 -15.26
C LEU A 405 -7.59 -6.14 -16.40
N GLY A 406 -6.39 -5.56 -16.23
CA GLY A 406 -5.28 -5.79 -17.16
C GLY A 406 -5.16 -7.29 -17.48
N LEU A 407 -4.98 -7.63 -18.76
CA LEU A 407 -4.92 -8.98 -19.35
C LEU A 407 -4.41 -10.08 -18.38
N VAL A 408 -5.30 -10.61 -17.55
CA VAL A 408 -5.11 -11.85 -16.80
C VAL A 408 -6.34 -12.67 -17.10
N GLY A 409 -6.14 -13.88 -17.64
CA GLY A 409 -7.18 -14.68 -18.29
C GLY A 409 -8.31 -15.13 -17.38
N ILE A 410 -9.24 -14.23 -17.07
CA ILE A 410 -10.49 -14.51 -16.37
C ILE A 410 -11.49 -15.06 -17.39
N ARG A 411 -11.92 -16.31 -17.20
CA ARG A 411 -13.05 -16.89 -17.94
C ARG A 411 -14.35 -16.29 -17.41
N LEU A 412 -14.83 -15.21 -18.03
CA LEU A 412 -16.20 -14.74 -17.86
C LEU A 412 -17.17 -15.85 -18.30
N ARG A 413 -17.78 -16.59 -17.36
CA ARG A 413 -18.94 -17.43 -17.69
C ARG A 413 -20.17 -16.53 -17.76
N ARG A 414 -20.63 -16.23 -18.99
CA ARG A 414 -22.05 -15.91 -19.20
C ARG A 414 -22.87 -17.14 -18.79
N ALA A 415 -23.39 -17.16 -17.57
CA ALA A 415 -24.35 -18.17 -17.13
C ALA A 415 -25.77 -17.60 -17.20
N LYS A 416 -26.67 -18.43 -17.75
CA LYS A 416 -28.05 -18.11 -18.17
C LYS A 416 -28.88 -17.38 -17.12
N VAL A 417 -29.66 -16.41 -17.61
CA VAL A 417 -30.85 -15.86 -16.95
C VAL A 417 -31.71 -17.03 -16.44
N ARG A 418 -31.96 -17.10 -15.13
CA ARG A 418 -33.07 -17.87 -14.60
C ARG A 418 -34.30 -16.97 -14.71
N GLU A 419 -35.27 -17.41 -15.51
CA GLU A 419 -36.64 -16.88 -15.54
C GLU A 419 -37.36 -17.15 -14.20
#